data_AF-A0A8T5ZRD2-F1
#
_entry.id   AF-A0A8T5ZRD2-F1
#
_cell.length_a   1.000
_cell.length_b   1.000
_cell.length_c   1.000
_cell.angle_alpha   90.00
_cell.angle_beta   90.00
_cell.angle_gamma   90.00
#
_symmetry.space_group_name_H-M   'P 1'
#
loop_
_entity.id
_entity.type
_entity.pdbx_description
1 polymer ?
#
loop_
_entity_poly.entity_id
_entity_poly.type
_entity_poly.pdbx_seq_one_letter_code
_entity_poly.pdbx_strand_id
1 'polypeptide(L)'
;VDVLLCYLAKGAEYVRLDAVGFMWKEPGTSCIHLEKTHLIIKLLRSIIDNVAPGTVIITETNVPHKDNIAYFGAGDDEAHMVYQFSLPPLVLHAVQKQNVEALCAWAQNLTLPSSNTTWFNFLASHDGIGLNPLRGLLPESEILELVEALQQEGALVNWKNNPDGTRSPYEINVTYMDALSRRESSDEERCARFILAHAILLSFPGVPAIYIQSILGSRNDYAGVEKLGYNRAINRKK
;
A
#
# COMPACT_ATOMS: atom_id res chain seq x y z
N VAL A 1 22.69 10.69 -5.89
CA VAL A 1 22.31 12.11 -5.69
C VAL A 1 22.01 12.80 -7.02
N ASP A 2 22.88 12.69 -8.02
CA ASP A 2 22.70 13.35 -9.32
C ASP A 2 21.36 13.06 -10.01
N VAL A 3 20.88 11.81 -9.95
CA VAL A 3 19.57 11.44 -10.48
C VAL A 3 18.43 12.20 -9.81
N LEU A 4 18.48 12.33 -8.48
CA LEU A 4 17.50 13.12 -7.72
C LEU A 4 17.55 14.57 -8.18
N LEU A 5 18.73 15.19 -8.18
CA LEU A 5 18.90 16.59 -8.60
C LEU A 5 18.41 16.84 -10.04
N CYS A 6 18.62 15.89 -10.95
CA CYS A 6 18.13 15.95 -12.32
C CYS A 6 16.59 16.02 -12.38
N TYR A 7 15.89 15.19 -11.60
CA TYR A 7 14.43 15.22 -11.55
C TYR A 7 13.89 16.47 -10.85
N LEU A 8 14.55 16.94 -9.77
CA LEU A 8 14.19 18.20 -9.12
C LEU A 8 14.34 19.39 -10.08
N ALA A 9 15.44 19.45 -10.83
CA ALA A 9 15.66 20.49 -11.83
C ALA A 9 14.62 20.48 -12.97
N LYS A 10 13.96 19.32 -13.20
CA LYS A 10 12.86 19.18 -14.16
C LYS A 10 11.48 19.48 -13.56
N GLY A 11 11.40 19.89 -12.29
CA GLY A 11 10.16 20.27 -11.63
C GLY A 11 9.44 19.13 -10.90
N ALA A 12 10.16 18.09 -10.47
CA ALA A 12 9.55 17.04 -9.65
C ALA A 12 9.14 17.57 -8.26
N GLU A 13 7.84 17.62 -7.99
CA GLU A 13 7.27 18.04 -6.70
C GLU A 13 7.10 16.87 -5.72
N TYR A 14 7.01 15.63 -6.22
CA TYR A 14 6.88 14.42 -5.40
C TYR A 14 7.91 13.37 -5.83
N VAL A 15 8.65 12.85 -4.86
CA VAL A 15 9.67 11.81 -5.06
C VAL A 15 9.28 10.58 -4.23
N ARG A 16 8.80 9.54 -4.93
CA ARG A 16 8.51 8.24 -4.33
C ARG A 16 9.79 7.41 -4.25
N LEU A 17 10.18 7.01 -3.04
CA LEU A 17 11.29 6.09 -2.79
C LEU A 17 10.77 4.65 -2.80
N ASP A 18 10.97 3.99 -3.93
CA ASP A 18 10.56 2.60 -4.16
C ASP A 18 11.38 1.61 -3.33
N ALA A 19 10.71 0.63 -2.71
CA ALA A 19 11.35 -0.46 -1.96
C ALA A 19 12.41 0.03 -0.95
N VAL A 20 12.20 1.20 -0.37
CA VAL A 20 13.25 1.96 0.36
C VAL A 20 13.80 1.17 1.55
N GLY A 21 12.98 0.31 2.17
CA GLY A 21 13.40 -0.50 3.31
C GLY A 21 14.56 -1.45 3.03
N PHE A 22 14.82 -1.79 1.76
CA PHE A 22 15.86 -2.72 1.35
C PHE A 22 17.17 -2.04 0.91
N MET A 23 17.29 -0.72 1.06
CA MET A 23 18.38 0.08 0.50
C MET A 23 19.78 -0.30 1.01
N TRP A 24 19.90 -0.79 2.24
CA TRP A 24 21.18 -1.20 2.83
C TRP A 24 21.26 -2.72 3.05
N LYS A 25 22.45 -3.30 2.81
CA LYS A 25 22.75 -4.73 3.01
C LYS A 25 23.91 -4.90 3.97
N GLU A 26 23.72 -5.76 4.96
CA GLU A 26 24.72 -6.06 5.98
C GLU A 26 24.68 -7.56 6.30
N PRO A 27 25.78 -8.32 6.08
CA PRO A 27 25.81 -9.75 6.36
C PRO A 27 25.42 -10.07 7.81
N GLY A 28 24.63 -11.13 8.00
CA GLY A 28 24.13 -11.53 9.32
C GLY A 28 22.89 -10.76 9.81
N THR A 29 22.37 -9.81 9.02
CA THR A 29 21.12 -9.08 9.33
C THR A 29 19.99 -9.46 8.39
N SER A 30 18.76 -9.03 8.70
CA SER A 30 17.59 -9.17 7.83
C SER A 30 17.67 -8.31 6.55
N CYS A 31 18.64 -7.38 6.46
CA CYS A 31 18.84 -6.52 5.29
C CYS A 31 17.60 -5.66 4.93
N ILE A 32 16.79 -5.34 5.93
CA ILE A 32 15.59 -4.50 5.86
C ILE A 32 15.53 -3.57 7.08
N HIS A 33 15.08 -2.32 6.91
CA HIS A 33 14.93 -1.31 7.98
C HIS A 33 16.22 -0.99 8.76
N LEU A 34 17.38 -1.22 8.17
CA LEU A 34 18.65 -0.92 8.82
C LEU A 34 18.82 0.60 9.01
N GLU A 35 19.47 1.00 10.09
CA GLU A 35 19.73 2.42 10.41
C GLU A 35 20.34 3.20 9.24
N LYS A 36 21.22 2.56 8.47
CA LYS A 36 21.87 3.17 7.30
C LYS A 36 20.87 3.52 6.20
N THR A 37 19.77 2.77 6.06
CA THR A 37 18.65 3.11 5.18
C THR A 37 18.03 4.45 5.61
N HIS A 38 17.72 4.61 6.90
CA HIS A 38 17.16 5.85 7.44
C HIS A 38 18.12 7.03 7.22
N LEU A 39 19.41 6.86 7.51
CA LEU A 39 20.42 7.91 7.30
C LEU A 39 20.50 8.37 5.83
N ILE A 40 20.37 7.45 4.87
CA ILE A 40 20.33 7.81 3.45
C ILE A 40 19.09 8.66 3.15
N ILE A 41 17.92 8.28 3.65
CA ILE A 41 16.68 9.03 3.41
C ILE A 41 16.77 10.43 4.05
N LYS A 42 17.32 10.54 5.26
CA LYS A 42 17.57 11.83 5.92
C LYS A 42 18.54 12.72 5.15
N LEU A 43 19.57 12.13 4.55
CA LEU A 43 20.46 12.86 3.64
C LEU A 43 19.71 13.36 2.40
N LEU A 44 18.89 12.51 1.76
CA LEU A 44 18.08 12.93 0.60
C LEU A 44 17.10 14.04 0.98
N ARG A 45 16.46 13.94 2.15
CA ARG A 45 15.58 14.95 2.71
C ARG A 45 16.31 16.29 2.88
N SER A 46 17.46 16.27 3.54
CA SER A 46 18.27 17.47 3.74
C SER A 46 18.69 18.13 2.42
N ILE A 47 19.05 17.33 1.41
CA ILE A 47 19.37 17.85 0.07
C ILE A 47 18.15 18.54 -0.54
N ILE A 48 16.98 17.87 -0.55
CA ILE A 48 15.74 18.41 -1.11
C ILE A 48 15.35 19.71 -0.43
N ASP A 49 15.36 19.76 0.90
CA ASP A 49 14.98 20.96 1.67
C ASP A 49 15.87 22.18 1.35
N ASN A 50 17.11 21.96 0.89
CA ASN A 50 18.01 23.04 0.49
C ASN A 50 17.90 23.43 -0.99
N VAL A 51 17.71 22.47 -1.90
CA VAL A 51 17.77 22.74 -3.35
C VAL A 51 16.41 22.89 -4.03
N ALA A 52 15.37 22.29 -3.46
CA ALA A 52 14.00 22.33 -3.97
C ALA A 52 13.00 22.32 -2.80
N PRO A 53 12.95 23.40 -1.99
CA PRO A 53 12.01 23.50 -0.87
C PRO A 53 10.57 23.31 -1.36
N GLY A 54 9.80 22.47 -0.65
CA GLY A 54 8.41 22.13 -1.00
C GLY A 54 8.26 20.80 -1.75
N THR A 55 9.34 20.20 -2.24
CA THR A 55 9.28 18.84 -2.79
C THR A 55 9.07 17.80 -1.68
N VAL A 56 8.11 16.90 -1.89
CA VAL A 56 7.69 15.88 -0.92
C VAL A 56 8.39 14.55 -1.20
N ILE A 57 8.91 13.92 -0.15
CA ILE A 57 9.41 12.53 -0.17
C ILE A 57 8.31 11.60 0.32
N ILE A 58 8.00 10.57 -0.48
CA ILE A 58 7.06 9.51 -0.13
C ILE A 58 7.84 8.19 -0.01
N THR A 59 7.87 7.56 1.16
CA THR A 59 8.49 6.24 1.32
C THR A 59 7.48 5.13 1.09
N GLU A 60 7.85 4.16 0.26
CA GLU A 60 7.07 2.96 0.04
C GLU A 60 7.68 1.76 0.76
N THR A 61 7.00 1.28 1.81
CA THR A 61 7.36 0.05 2.53
C THR A 61 6.13 -0.77 2.90
N ASN A 62 5.88 -1.85 2.17
CA ASN A 62 4.79 -2.80 2.42
C ASN A 62 5.10 -3.77 3.58
N VAL A 63 5.16 -3.22 4.79
CA VAL A 63 5.55 -3.90 6.04
C VAL A 63 4.50 -3.65 7.14
N PRO A 64 4.57 -4.31 8.32
CA PRO A 64 3.66 -4.02 9.42
C PRO A 64 3.67 -2.54 9.78
N HIS A 65 2.53 -2.01 10.24
CA HIS A 65 2.33 -0.58 10.44
C HIS A 65 3.45 0.09 11.25
N LYS A 66 3.89 -0.52 12.35
CA LYS A 66 4.96 -0.01 13.21
C LYS A 66 6.28 0.25 12.48
N ASP A 67 6.66 -0.65 11.56
CA ASP A 67 7.92 -0.52 10.81
C ASP A 67 7.80 0.52 9.70
N ASN A 68 6.61 0.66 9.11
CA ASN A 68 6.32 1.64 8.07
C ASN A 68 6.32 3.09 8.60
N ILE A 69 5.78 3.33 9.80
CA ILE A 69 5.73 4.69 10.38
C ILE A 69 7.10 5.19 10.86
N ALA A 70 8.08 4.29 11.06
CA ALA A 70 9.43 4.66 11.48
C ALA A 70 10.14 5.55 10.44
N TYR A 71 9.70 5.51 9.17
CA TYR A 71 10.24 6.34 8.07
C TYR A 71 9.89 7.82 8.15
N PHE A 72 9.01 8.23 9.07
CA PHE A 72 8.85 9.64 9.39
C PHE A 72 10.05 10.21 10.18
N GLY A 73 10.94 9.36 10.72
CA GLY A 73 12.07 9.80 11.52
C GLY A 73 11.63 10.54 12.78
N ALA A 74 12.24 11.69 13.04
CA ALA A 74 11.85 12.61 14.12
C ALA A 74 10.61 13.45 13.77
N GLY A 75 10.04 13.26 12.58
CA GLY A 75 8.88 13.99 12.07
C GLY A 75 9.23 15.17 11.17
N ASP A 76 10.48 15.54 11.04
CA ASP A 76 10.91 16.65 10.19
C ASP A 76 12.19 16.37 9.40
N ASP A 77 12.85 15.25 9.62
CA ASP A 77 14.19 14.96 9.11
C ASP A 77 14.26 13.83 8.07
N GLU A 78 13.18 13.06 7.87
CA GLU A 78 13.14 11.90 6.96
C GLU A 78 12.03 12.02 5.91
N ALA A 79 11.08 11.07 5.82
CA ALA A 79 10.00 11.13 4.84
C ALA A 79 8.96 12.20 5.22
N HIS A 80 8.39 12.85 4.22
CA HIS A 80 7.23 13.73 4.40
C HIS A 80 5.93 12.91 4.45
N MET A 81 5.88 11.84 3.65
CA MET A 81 4.74 10.95 3.57
C MET A 81 5.16 9.48 3.60
N VAL A 82 4.34 8.66 4.26
CA VAL A 82 4.45 7.19 4.19
C VAL A 82 3.15 6.60 3.69
N TYR A 83 3.24 5.53 2.90
CA TYR A 83 2.07 4.80 2.41
C TYR A 83 1.28 4.16 3.56
N GLN A 84 -0.05 4.29 3.57
CA GLN A 84 -0.92 3.58 4.51
C GLN A 84 -1.29 2.19 3.98
N PHE A 85 -0.33 1.27 3.96
CA PHE A 85 -0.53 -0.09 3.43
C PHE A 85 -1.57 -0.94 4.17
N SER A 86 -1.89 -0.61 5.42
CA SER A 86 -2.97 -1.28 6.17
C SER A 86 -4.37 -0.83 5.72
N LEU A 87 -4.52 0.36 5.11
CA LEU A 87 -5.83 0.91 4.72
C LEU A 87 -6.55 0.06 3.64
N PRO A 88 -5.93 -0.28 2.49
CA PRO A 88 -6.61 -1.06 1.45
C PRO A 88 -7.21 -2.39 1.94
N PRO A 89 -6.45 -3.26 2.64
CA PRO A 89 -6.97 -4.55 3.07
C PRO A 89 -7.94 -4.43 4.26
N LEU A 90 -7.82 -3.42 5.13
CA LEU A 90 -8.78 -3.20 6.22
C LEU A 90 -10.14 -2.70 5.71
N VAL A 91 -10.15 -1.77 4.76
CA VAL A 91 -11.41 -1.32 4.12
C VAL A 91 -12.08 -2.49 3.40
N LEU A 92 -11.28 -3.30 2.69
CA LEU A 92 -11.76 -4.49 2.01
C LEU A 92 -12.34 -5.52 2.98
N HIS A 93 -11.63 -5.83 4.07
CA HIS A 93 -12.10 -6.71 5.14
C HIS A 93 -13.42 -6.20 5.73
N ALA A 94 -13.50 -4.90 6.03
CA ALA A 94 -14.69 -4.31 6.63
C ALA A 94 -15.92 -4.42 5.73
N VAL A 95 -15.77 -4.19 4.42
CA VAL A 95 -16.86 -4.35 3.45
C VAL A 95 -17.27 -5.82 3.29
N GLN A 96 -16.31 -6.74 3.23
CA GLN A 96 -16.58 -8.17 3.02
C GLN A 96 -17.19 -8.84 4.26
N LYS A 97 -16.71 -8.50 5.46
CA LYS A 97 -17.22 -9.03 6.74
C LYS A 97 -18.40 -8.25 7.29
N GLN A 98 -18.72 -7.09 6.73
CA GLN A 98 -19.70 -6.15 7.29
C GLN A 98 -19.40 -5.78 8.75
N ASN A 99 -18.12 -5.69 9.10
CA ASN A 99 -17.64 -5.36 10.44
C ASN A 99 -16.51 -4.32 10.35
N VAL A 100 -16.68 -3.17 10.99
CA VAL A 100 -15.72 -2.05 10.95
C VAL A 100 -14.78 -2.00 12.16
N GLU A 101 -14.92 -2.90 13.13
CA GLU A 101 -14.19 -2.86 14.41
C GLU A 101 -12.67 -2.78 14.21
N ALA A 102 -12.10 -3.64 13.37
CA ALA A 102 -10.66 -3.65 13.11
C ALA A 102 -10.19 -2.37 12.41
N LEU A 103 -10.94 -1.88 11.41
CA LEU A 103 -10.64 -0.63 10.71
C LEU A 103 -10.68 0.56 11.67
N CYS A 104 -11.71 0.66 12.50
CA CYS A 104 -11.85 1.74 13.48
C CYS A 104 -10.78 1.68 14.57
N ALA A 105 -10.49 0.50 15.11
CA ALA A 105 -9.45 0.31 16.12
C ALA A 105 -8.06 0.69 15.59
N TRP A 106 -7.73 0.28 14.36
CA TRP A 106 -6.50 0.70 13.71
C TRP A 106 -6.47 2.21 13.46
N ALA A 107 -7.55 2.79 12.94
CA ALA A 107 -7.64 4.22 12.62
C ALA A 107 -7.48 5.12 13.86
N GLN A 108 -8.03 4.71 15.01
CA GLN A 108 -7.90 5.45 16.27
C GLN A 108 -6.46 5.54 16.80
N ASN A 109 -5.58 4.63 16.39
CA ASN A 109 -4.18 4.61 16.80
C ASN A 109 -3.26 5.40 15.86
N LEU A 110 -3.79 5.98 14.77
CA LEU A 110 -2.99 6.75 13.83
C LEU A 110 -2.56 8.08 14.45
N THR A 111 -1.26 8.23 14.64
CA THR A 111 -0.64 9.45 15.15
C THR A 111 0.50 9.87 14.23
N LEU A 112 0.60 11.17 13.98
CA LEU A 112 1.70 11.75 13.22
C LEU A 112 2.74 12.30 14.20
N PRO A 113 4.05 12.11 13.94
CA PRO A 113 5.09 12.64 14.82
C PRO A 113 5.21 14.16 14.75
N SER A 114 4.72 14.81 13.69
CA SER A 114 4.74 16.26 13.53
C SER A 114 3.63 16.75 12.56
N SER A 115 3.44 18.07 12.48
CA SER A 115 2.58 18.70 11.46
C SER A 115 3.20 18.75 10.06
N ASN A 116 4.48 18.40 9.92
CA ASN A 116 5.21 18.41 8.64
C ASN A 116 5.16 17.05 7.93
N THR A 117 4.53 16.06 8.56
CA THR A 117 4.35 14.72 8.02
C THR A 117 2.87 14.44 7.80
N THR A 118 2.57 13.57 6.82
CA THR A 118 1.20 13.13 6.60
C THR A 118 1.14 11.75 5.96
N TRP A 119 -0.03 11.14 5.93
CA TRP A 119 -0.25 9.83 5.34
C TRP A 119 -0.44 9.93 3.83
N PHE A 120 0.08 8.95 3.09
CA PHE A 120 -0.28 8.73 1.70
C PHE A 120 -1.32 7.59 1.64
N ASN A 121 -2.59 7.98 1.54
CA ASN A 121 -3.73 7.07 1.58
C ASN A 121 -4.03 6.53 0.19
N PHE A 122 -4.28 5.24 0.07
CA PHE A 122 -4.68 4.61 -1.19
C PHE A 122 -5.50 3.36 -0.90
N LEU A 123 -6.23 2.88 -1.91
CA LEU A 123 -6.96 1.61 -1.86
C LEU A 123 -6.51 0.62 -2.94
N ALA A 124 -5.90 1.12 -4.01
CA ALA A 124 -5.42 0.29 -5.11
C ALA A 124 -4.12 0.86 -5.64
N SER A 125 -3.29 0.00 -6.21
CA SER A 125 -2.04 0.40 -6.86
C SER A 125 -1.77 -0.48 -8.07
N HIS A 126 -0.62 -0.29 -8.69
CA HIS A 126 -0.14 -1.19 -9.73
C HIS A 126 0.23 -2.58 -9.17
N ASP A 127 0.54 -2.70 -7.88
CA ASP A 127 0.77 -4.00 -7.23
C ASP A 127 -0.55 -4.61 -6.72
N GLY A 128 -0.47 -5.82 -6.17
CA GLY A 128 -1.60 -6.41 -5.48
C GLY A 128 -1.81 -5.82 -4.08
N ILE A 129 -2.91 -6.21 -3.46
CA ILE A 129 -3.23 -5.84 -2.07
C ILE A 129 -2.33 -6.68 -1.15
N GLY A 130 -1.40 -6.02 -0.46
CA GLY A 130 -0.50 -6.65 0.49
C GLY A 130 -1.24 -7.15 1.74
N LEU A 131 -0.87 -8.35 2.21
CA LEU A 131 -1.47 -8.96 3.40
C LEU A 131 -0.62 -8.82 4.65
N ASN A 132 0.68 -8.59 4.48
CA ASN A 132 1.59 -8.39 5.60
C ASN A 132 1.18 -7.22 6.54
N PRO A 133 0.65 -6.09 6.03
CA PRO A 133 0.17 -4.99 6.87
C PRO A 133 -1.05 -5.32 7.75
N LEU A 134 -1.75 -6.43 7.49
CA LEU A 134 -2.84 -6.92 8.35
C LEU A 134 -2.32 -7.73 9.55
N ARG A 135 -1.12 -8.29 9.47
CA ARG A 135 -0.58 -9.15 10.52
C ARG A 135 -0.27 -8.33 11.76
N GLY A 136 -0.88 -8.70 12.88
CA GLY A 136 -0.87 -7.93 14.12
C GLY A 136 -2.08 -6.99 14.29
N LEU A 137 -2.89 -6.80 13.23
CA LEU A 137 -4.17 -6.07 13.30
C LEU A 137 -5.37 -7.02 13.28
N LEU A 138 -5.25 -8.14 12.55
CA LEU A 138 -6.26 -9.19 12.45
C LEU A 138 -5.67 -10.56 12.82
N PRO A 139 -6.49 -11.50 13.33
CA PRO A 139 -6.11 -12.90 13.45
C PRO A 139 -5.76 -13.49 12.07
N GLU A 140 -4.75 -14.36 11.99
CA GLU A 140 -4.36 -14.97 10.71
C GLU A 140 -5.51 -15.77 10.08
N SER A 141 -6.40 -16.37 10.89
CA SER A 141 -7.60 -17.07 10.39
C SER A 141 -8.51 -16.13 9.58
N GLU A 142 -8.74 -14.91 10.04
CA GLU A 142 -9.56 -13.94 9.31
C GLU A 142 -8.89 -13.45 8.03
N ILE A 143 -7.57 -13.33 8.03
CA ILE A 143 -6.79 -13.01 6.83
C ILE A 143 -6.96 -14.13 5.80
N LEU A 144 -6.83 -15.39 6.22
CA LEU A 144 -6.98 -16.55 5.34
C LEU A 144 -8.41 -16.69 4.80
N GLU A 145 -9.43 -16.43 5.62
CA GLU A 145 -10.84 -16.42 5.17
C GLU A 145 -11.09 -15.32 4.12
N LEU A 146 -10.51 -14.13 4.30
CA LEU A 146 -10.61 -13.06 3.30
C LEU A 146 -9.94 -13.46 1.98
N VAL A 147 -8.75 -14.08 2.06
CA VAL A 147 -8.02 -14.58 0.89
C VAL A 147 -8.85 -15.63 0.15
N GLU A 148 -9.40 -16.61 0.87
CA GLU A 148 -10.21 -17.68 0.29
C GLU A 148 -11.47 -17.12 -0.39
N ALA A 149 -12.20 -16.23 0.28
CA ALA A 149 -13.39 -15.59 -0.28
C ALA A 149 -13.07 -14.84 -1.58
N LEU A 150 -11.99 -14.06 -1.62
CA LEU A 150 -11.59 -13.32 -2.81
C LEU A 150 -11.12 -14.25 -3.94
N GLN A 151 -10.45 -15.36 -3.62
CA GLN A 151 -10.07 -16.36 -4.62
C GLN A 151 -11.30 -17.03 -5.24
N GLN A 152 -12.33 -17.34 -4.46
CA GLN A 152 -13.59 -17.90 -4.97
C GLN A 152 -14.26 -16.94 -5.97
N GLU A 153 -14.12 -15.62 -5.76
CA GLU A 153 -14.63 -14.59 -6.67
C GLU A 153 -13.72 -14.34 -7.89
N GLY A 154 -12.51 -14.92 -7.91
CA GLY A 154 -11.58 -14.90 -9.04
C GLY A 154 -10.36 -14.00 -8.88
N ALA A 155 -10.02 -13.59 -7.65
CA ALA A 155 -8.73 -12.98 -7.36
C ALA A 155 -7.59 -14.01 -7.47
N LEU A 156 -6.39 -13.53 -7.83
CA LEU A 156 -5.18 -14.36 -7.93
C LEU A 156 -4.24 -14.08 -6.77
N VAL A 157 -3.74 -15.10 -6.10
CA VAL A 157 -2.95 -14.94 -4.87
C VAL A 157 -1.51 -15.35 -5.08
N ASN A 158 -0.59 -14.51 -4.63
CA ASN A 158 0.82 -14.85 -4.56
C ASN A 158 1.15 -15.41 -3.17
N TRP A 159 1.88 -16.52 -3.15
CA TRP A 159 2.21 -17.29 -1.97
C TRP A 159 3.72 -17.29 -1.73
N LYS A 160 4.10 -17.26 -0.46
CA LYS A 160 5.48 -17.44 0.00
C LYS A 160 5.62 -18.83 0.62
N ASN A 161 6.71 -19.52 0.32
CA ASN A 161 7.10 -20.73 1.06
C ASN A 161 7.80 -20.34 2.36
N ASN A 162 7.36 -20.92 3.46
CA ASN A 162 7.96 -20.73 4.78
C ASN A 162 9.05 -21.78 5.04
N PRO A 163 10.01 -21.52 5.94
CA PRO A 163 11.07 -22.47 6.28
C PRO A 163 10.55 -23.81 6.86
N ASP A 164 9.36 -23.80 7.45
CA ASP A 164 8.68 -24.98 8.01
C ASP A 164 7.94 -25.82 6.94
N GLY A 165 8.04 -25.44 5.66
CA GLY A 165 7.37 -26.13 4.55
C GLY A 165 5.92 -25.69 4.31
N THR A 166 5.37 -24.83 5.16
CA THR A 166 4.03 -24.25 4.94
C THR A 166 4.07 -23.14 3.90
N ARG A 167 2.89 -22.66 3.48
CA ARG A 167 2.76 -21.49 2.61
C ARG A 167 1.90 -20.43 3.27
N SER A 168 2.28 -19.18 3.09
CA SER A 168 1.48 -18.02 3.52
C SER A 168 1.17 -17.13 2.32
N PRO A 169 -0.08 -16.65 2.18
CA PRO A 169 -0.40 -15.66 1.17
C PRO A 169 0.24 -14.33 1.59
N TYR A 170 0.76 -13.59 0.62
CA TYR A 170 1.35 -12.27 0.89
C TYR A 170 0.74 -11.15 0.05
N GLU A 171 0.10 -11.47 -1.08
CA GLU A 171 -0.47 -10.48 -1.99
C GLU A 171 -1.70 -11.04 -2.73
N ILE A 172 -2.79 -10.26 -2.76
CA ILE A 172 -4.00 -10.54 -3.53
C ILE A 172 -4.03 -9.65 -4.77
N ASN A 173 -4.11 -10.24 -5.95
CA ASN A 173 -4.13 -9.55 -7.23
C ASN A 173 -5.57 -9.55 -7.78
N VAL A 174 -6.17 -8.36 -7.79
CA VAL A 174 -7.56 -8.13 -8.17
C VAL A 174 -7.75 -6.63 -8.40
N THR A 175 -8.69 -6.22 -9.26
CA THR A 175 -9.13 -4.82 -9.29
C THR A 175 -9.93 -4.50 -8.04
N TYR A 176 -9.81 -3.28 -7.50
CA TYR A 176 -10.47 -2.97 -6.23
C TYR A 176 -12.01 -3.00 -6.35
N MET A 177 -12.54 -2.68 -7.53
CA MET A 177 -13.98 -2.84 -7.84
C MET A 177 -14.44 -4.30 -7.70
N ASP A 178 -13.68 -5.25 -8.24
CA ASP A 178 -13.97 -6.68 -8.11
C ASP A 178 -13.69 -7.20 -6.71
N ALA A 179 -12.68 -6.64 -6.01
CA ALA A 179 -12.39 -7.03 -4.64
C ALA A 179 -13.57 -6.73 -3.70
N LEU A 180 -14.25 -5.61 -3.88
CA LEU A 180 -15.33 -5.17 -2.99
C LEU A 180 -16.66 -5.92 -3.19
N SER A 181 -16.82 -6.67 -4.28
CA SER A 181 -18.12 -7.16 -4.73
C SER A 181 -18.06 -8.61 -5.20
N ARG A 182 -19.16 -9.35 -5.04
CA ARG A 182 -19.23 -10.72 -5.56
C ARG A 182 -19.33 -10.70 -7.09
N ARG A 183 -18.95 -11.76 -7.77
CA ARG A 183 -19.02 -11.86 -9.24
C ARG A 183 -20.43 -11.61 -9.78
N GLU A 184 -21.45 -12.08 -9.06
CA GLU A 184 -22.86 -11.95 -9.43
C GLU A 184 -23.50 -10.63 -8.99
N SER A 185 -22.80 -9.76 -8.26
CA SER A 185 -23.34 -8.45 -7.85
C SER A 185 -23.69 -7.59 -9.06
N SER A 186 -24.83 -6.88 -8.95
CA SER A 186 -25.27 -5.91 -9.96
C SER A 186 -24.34 -4.71 -10.02
N ASP A 187 -24.43 -3.94 -11.09
CA ASP A 187 -23.62 -2.73 -11.24
C ASP A 187 -23.97 -1.69 -10.16
N GLU A 188 -25.24 -1.59 -9.74
CA GLU A 188 -25.65 -0.71 -8.65
C GLU A 188 -24.97 -1.08 -7.33
N GLU A 189 -24.94 -2.37 -6.98
CA GLU A 189 -24.28 -2.85 -5.76
C GLU A 189 -22.77 -2.55 -5.80
N ARG A 190 -22.14 -2.79 -6.95
CA ARG A 190 -20.71 -2.54 -7.16
C ARG A 190 -20.38 -1.06 -7.00
N CYS A 191 -21.13 -0.21 -7.68
CA CYS A 191 -20.99 1.24 -7.58
C CYS A 191 -21.20 1.71 -6.14
N ALA A 192 -22.21 1.20 -5.44
CA ALA A 192 -22.46 1.58 -4.04
C ALA A 192 -21.27 1.22 -3.13
N ARG A 193 -20.73 -0.01 -3.24
CA ARG A 193 -19.55 -0.44 -2.45
C ARG A 193 -18.29 0.32 -2.83
N PHE A 194 -18.10 0.61 -4.12
CA PHE A 194 -16.97 1.39 -4.60
C PHE A 194 -17.00 2.83 -4.07
N ILE A 195 -18.17 3.48 -4.13
CA ILE A 195 -18.37 4.83 -3.59
C ILE A 195 -18.14 4.83 -2.08
N LEU A 196 -18.68 3.85 -1.35
CA LEU A 196 -18.43 3.69 0.09
C LEU A 196 -16.93 3.64 0.40
N ALA A 197 -16.19 2.75 -0.27
CA ALA A 197 -14.76 2.60 -0.03
C ALA A 197 -13.99 3.90 -0.37
N HIS A 198 -14.30 4.55 -1.49
CA HIS A 198 -13.61 5.79 -1.88
C HIS A 198 -14.04 7.00 -1.04
N ALA A 199 -15.23 7.01 -0.47
CA ALA A 199 -15.64 8.02 0.52
C ALA A 199 -14.78 7.90 1.78
N ILE A 200 -14.46 6.67 2.22
CA ILE A 200 -13.49 6.46 3.30
C ILE A 200 -12.13 7.03 2.88
N LEU A 201 -11.60 6.64 1.72
CA LEU A 201 -10.30 7.13 1.21
C LEU A 201 -10.22 8.68 1.20
N LEU A 202 -11.24 9.34 0.67
CA LEU A 202 -11.26 10.79 0.48
C LEU A 202 -11.51 11.59 1.76
N SER A 203 -12.10 10.96 2.78
CA SER A 203 -12.34 11.58 4.10
C SER A 203 -11.28 11.22 5.14
N PHE A 204 -10.41 10.25 4.85
CA PHE A 204 -9.37 9.81 5.78
C PHE A 204 -8.25 10.86 5.91
N PRO A 205 -7.71 11.12 7.11
CA PRO A 205 -6.61 12.07 7.29
C PRO A 205 -5.39 11.69 6.45
N GLY A 206 -4.92 12.61 5.62
CA GLY A 206 -3.79 12.39 4.71
C GLY A 206 -4.09 12.82 3.27
N VAL A 207 -3.19 12.47 2.36
CA VAL A 207 -3.34 12.72 0.93
C VAL A 207 -3.93 11.47 0.25
N PRO A 208 -5.13 11.53 -0.33
CA PRO A 208 -5.72 10.40 -1.04
C PRO A 208 -5.14 10.27 -2.45
N ALA A 209 -4.74 9.05 -2.79
CA ALA A 209 -4.29 8.66 -4.13
C ALA A 209 -5.26 7.63 -4.72
N ILE A 210 -5.88 8.00 -5.84
CA ILE A 210 -6.81 7.13 -6.56
C ILE A 210 -6.08 6.51 -7.76
N TYR A 211 -6.08 5.19 -7.82
CA TYR A 211 -5.49 4.46 -8.93
C TYR A 211 -6.34 4.61 -10.20
N ILE A 212 -5.70 4.80 -11.35
CA ILE A 212 -6.39 5.07 -12.61
C ILE A 212 -7.40 3.99 -13.00
N GLN A 213 -7.10 2.71 -12.72
CA GLN A 213 -8.04 1.61 -13.01
C GLN A 213 -9.31 1.70 -12.16
N SER A 214 -9.22 2.25 -10.94
CA SER A 214 -10.38 2.51 -10.10
C SER A 214 -11.23 3.63 -10.71
N ILE A 215 -10.62 4.71 -11.19
CA ILE A 215 -11.33 5.83 -11.84
C ILE A 215 -12.08 5.36 -13.09
N LEU A 216 -11.45 4.49 -13.89
CA LEU A 216 -12.02 3.96 -15.12
C LEU A 216 -13.08 2.86 -14.88
N GLY A 217 -13.30 2.42 -13.63
CA GLY A 217 -14.20 1.32 -13.32
C GLY A 217 -13.73 -0.03 -13.89
N SER A 218 -12.43 -0.18 -14.12
CA SER A 218 -11.86 -1.38 -14.74
C SER A 218 -12.14 -2.63 -13.92
N ARG A 219 -12.41 -3.72 -14.64
CA ARG A 219 -12.59 -5.08 -14.11
C ARG A 219 -11.32 -5.91 -14.32
N ASN A 220 -11.26 -7.05 -13.66
CA ASN A 220 -10.15 -7.99 -13.75
C ASN A 220 -9.79 -8.33 -15.22
N ASP A 221 -8.53 -8.10 -15.59
CA ASP A 221 -7.98 -8.38 -16.92
C ASP A 221 -7.35 -9.78 -16.98
N TYR A 222 -8.19 -10.81 -17.02
CA TYR A 222 -7.74 -12.20 -17.12
C TYR A 222 -6.94 -12.48 -18.41
N ALA A 223 -7.30 -11.84 -19.52
CA ALA A 223 -6.57 -11.94 -20.78
C ALA A 223 -5.15 -11.34 -20.66
N GLY A 224 -5.02 -10.22 -19.93
CA GLY A 224 -3.74 -9.64 -19.57
C GLY A 224 -2.85 -10.58 -18.76
N VAL A 225 -3.44 -11.31 -17.80
CA VAL A 225 -2.74 -12.35 -17.02
C VAL A 225 -2.24 -13.48 -17.91
N GLU A 226 -3.10 -14.04 -18.77
CA GLU A 226 -2.73 -15.12 -19.67
C GLU A 226 -1.60 -14.71 -20.62
N LYS A 227 -1.69 -13.49 -21.17
CA LYS A 227 -0.68 -12.95 -22.09
C LYS A 227 0.67 -12.69 -21.44
N LEU A 228 0.68 -12.19 -20.21
CA LEU A 228 1.90 -11.72 -19.54
C LEU A 228 2.52 -12.74 -18.56
N GLY A 229 1.75 -13.75 -18.15
CA GLY A 229 2.22 -14.84 -17.29
C GLY A 229 2.44 -14.46 -15.82
N TYR A 230 1.90 -13.34 -15.34
CA TYR A 230 2.00 -12.94 -13.94
C TYR A 230 0.71 -12.34 -13.39
N ASN A 231 0.42 -12.60 -12.11
CA ASN A 231 -0.87 -12.28 -11.48
C ASN A 231 -1.18 -10.77 -11.44
N ARG A 232 -0.19 -9.90 -11.19
CA ARG A 232 -0.35 -8.43 -11.17
C ARG A 232 -0.83 -7.84 -12.50
N ALA A 233 -0.83 -8.59 -13.60
CA ALA A 233 -1.39 -8.09 -14.86
C ALA A 233 -2.92 -7.86 -14.75
N ILE A 234 -3.59 -8.56 -13.83
CA ILE A 234 -5.05 -8.53 -13.67
C ILE A 234 -5.62 -7.13 -13.38
N ASN A 235 -4.83 -6.25 -12.75
CA ASN A 235 -5.23 -4.89 -12.39
C ASN A 235 -4.38 -3.82 -13.11
N ARG A 236 -3.83 -4.15 -14.30
CA ARG A 236 -2.96 -3.27 -15.11
C ARG A 236 -3.43 -3.14 -16.56
N LYS A 237 -4.74 -3.22 -16.79
CA LYS A 237 -5.32 -3.11 -18.14
C LYS A 237 -4.83 -1.83 -18.83
N LYS A 238 -4.26 -1.96 -20.02
CA LYS A 238 -3.74 -0.82 -20.81
C LYS A 238 -4.81 -0.21 -21.69
#